data_AF-A0A2V6NCL8-F1
#
_entry.id   AF-A0A2V6NCL8-F1
#
_cell.length_a   1.000
_cell.length_b   1.000
_cell.length_c   1.000
_cell.angle_alpha   90.00
_cell.angle_beta   90.00
_cell.angle_gamma   90.00
#
_symmetry.space_group_name_H-M   'P 1'
#
loop_
_entity.id
_entity.type
_entity.pdbx_description
1 polymer ?
#
loop_
_entity_poly.entity_id
_entity_poly.type
_entity_poly.pdbx_seq_one_letter_code
_entity_poly.pdbx_strand_id
1 'polypeptide(L)'
;MKAASLRIAELICFLAALAFIIPPATSDSHDPHRATPALIIGGSLFAVSLFLSLRRAAEHWGIAAIKLMGYLILVWVAYERARVG
;
A
#
# COMPACT_ATOMS: atom_id res chain seq x y z
N MET A 1 23.63 -8.10 -0.58
CA MET A 1 23.04 -6.77 -0.87
C MET A 1 23.21 -5.91 0.37
N LYS A 2 23.73 -4.68 0.26
CA LYS A 2 23.97 -3.80 1.42
C LYS A 2 22.63 -3.50 2.13
N ALA A 3 22.60 -3.54 3.46
CA ALA A 3 21.38 -3.34 4.26
C ALA A 3 20.62 -2.02 3.95
N ALA A 4 21.32 -1.02 3.41
CA ALA A 4 20.75 0.25 2.98
C ALA A 4 19.89 0.14 1.70
N SER A 5 20.29 -0.66 0.71
CA SER A 5 19.53 -0.78 -0.55
C SER A 5 18.18 -1.50 -0.35
N LEU A 6 18.11 -2.40 0.64
CA LEU A 6 16.88 -3.06 1.05
C LEU A 6 15.89 -2.08 1.72
N ARG A 7 16.37 -1.13 2.55
CA ARG A 7 15.51 -0.09 3.15
C ARG A 7 14.94 0.85 2.11
N ILE A 8 15.77 1.25 1.15
CA ILE A 8 15.35 2.13 0.06
C ILE A 8 14.29 1.44 -0.78
N ALA A 9 14.49 0.17 -1.14
CA ALA A 9 13.50 -0.62 -1.87
C ALA A 9 12.18 -0.79 -1.09
N GLU A 10 12.26 -1.07 0.22
CA GLU A 10 11.09 -1.18 1.10
C GLU A 10 10.28 0.12 1.14
N LEU A 11 10.97 1.26 1.31
CA LEU A 11 10.35 2.59 1.35
C LEU A 11 9.72 2.95 0.00
N ILE A 12 10.41 2.67 -1.11
CA ILE A 12 9.88 2.91 -2.46
C ILE A 12 8.63 2.07 -2.68
N CYS A 13 8.64 0.78 -2.34
CA CYS A 13 7.47 -0.08 -2.49
C CYS A 13 6.30 0.39 -1.62
N PHE A 14 6.57 0.83 -0.40
CA PHE A 14 5.54 1.34 0.51
C PHE A 14 4.93 2.65 0.02
N LEU A 15 5.75 3.60 -0.43
CA LEU A 15 5.28 4.86 -0.99
C LEU A 15 4.51 4.66 -2.29
N ALA A 16 4.96 3.74 -3.14
CA ALA A 16 4.24 3.39 -4.35
C ALA A 16 2.88 2.74 -4.01
N ALA A 17 2.83 1.82 -3.05
CA ALA A 17 1.59 1.22 -2.59
C ALA A 17 0.58 2.27 -2.09
N LEU A 18 1.05 3.27 -1.34
CA LEU A 18 0.24 4.40 -0.87
C LEU A 18 -0.27 5.27 -2.04
N ALA A 19 0.59 5.59 -2.99
CA ALA A 19 0.22 6.41 -4.15
C ALA A 19 -0.84 5.74 -5.04
N PHE A 20 -0.82 4.41 -5.14
CA PHE A 20 -1.86 3.66 -5.87
C PHE A 20 -3.18 3.53 -5.10
N ILE A 21 -3.17 3.61 -3.76
CA ILE A 21 -4.39 3.55 -2.95
C ILE A 21 -5.13 4.88 -2.90
N ILE A 22 -4.42 6.00 -2.85
CA ILE A 22 -5.04 7.32 -2.75
C ILE A 22 -5.35 7.77 -4.18
N PRO A 23 -6.61 7.65 -4.67
CA PRO A 23 -6.94 8.17 -5.98
C PRO A 23 -6.64 9.67 -6.01
N PRO A 24 -6.09 10.21 -7.11
CA PRO A 24 -5.88 11.64 -7.24
C PRO A 24 -7.22 12.35 -7.06
N ALA A 25 -7.23 13.42 -6.27
CA ALA A 25 -8.44 14.17 -5.90
C ALA A 25 -9.21 14.75 -7.10
N THR A 26 -8.65 14.66 -8.31
CA THR A 26 -9.22 15.14 -9.57
C THR A 26 -9.88 14.05 -10.41
N SER A 27 -9.85 12.77 -10.01
CA SER A 27 -10.47 11.69 -10.79
C SER A 27 -11.96 11.60 -10.47
N ASP A 28 -12.75 12.41 -11.19
CA ASP A 28 -14.23 12.47 -11.21
C ASP A 28 -14.91 11.17 -11.72
N SER A 29 -14.17 10.06 -11.75
CA SER A 29 -14.64 8.76 -12.19
C SER A 29 -15.05 7.92 -10.98
N HIS A 30 -16.30 8.07 -10.54
CA HIS A 30 -16.97 7.20 -9.56
C HIS A 30 -17.25 5.81 -10.12
N ASP A 31 -16.22 5.14 -10.63
CA ASP A 31 -16.33 3.79 -11.15
C ASP A 31 -15.45 2.84 -10.31
N PRO A 32 -16.04 2.11 -9.34
CA PRO A 32 -15.29 1.22 -8.47
C PRO A 32 -14.54 0.11 -9.23
N HIS A 33 -14.97 -0.20 -10.46
CA HIS A 33 -14.31 -1.15 -11.35
C HIS A 33 -12.99 -0.64 -11.93
N ARG A 34 -12.78 0.69 -12.00
CA ARG A 34 -11.50 1.29 -12.40
C ARG A 34 -10.49 1.36 -11.25
N ALA A 35 -10.96 1.35 -10.01
CA ALA A 35 -10.11 1.35 -8.81
C ALA A 35 -9.50 -0.03 -8.50
N THR A 36 -10.10 -1.11 -9.01
CA THR A 36 -9.67 -2.49 -8.76
C THR A 36 -8.22 -2.80 -9.18
N PRO A 37 -7.75 -2.44 -10.40
CA PRO A 37 -6.35 -2.67 -10.79
C PRO A 37 -5.37 -1.87 -9.92
N ALA A 38 -5.71 -0.65 -9.51
CA ALA A 38 -4.86 0.15 -8.63
C ALA A 38 -4.73 -0.47 -7.23
N LEU A 39 -5.82 -1.04 -6.69
CA LEU A 39 -5.80 -1.78 -5.43
C LEU A 39 -4.95 -3.05 -5.51
N ILE A 40 -5.05 -3.81 -6.60
CA ILE A 40 -4.25 -5.03 -6.81
C ILE A 40 -2.76 -4.68 -6.89
N ILE A 41 -2.40 -3.64 -7.65
CA ILE A 41 -1.01 -3.18 -7.80
C ILE A 41 -0.49 -2.61 -6.47
N GLY A 42 -1.27 -1.78 -5.79
CA GLY A 42 -0.90 -1.23 -4.49
C GLY A 42 -0.72 -2.33 -3.42
N GLY A 43 -1.59 -3.35 -3.43
CA GLY A 43 -1.54 -4.45 -2.47
C GLY A 43 -0.36 -5.39 -2.71
N SER A 44 -0.04 -5.66 -3.96
CA SER A 44 1.15 -6.44 -4.32
C SER A 44 2.44 -5.70 -3.95
N LEU A 45 2.53 -4.38 -4.18
CA LEU A 45 3.65 -3.56 -3.73
C LEU A 45 3.78 -3.52 -2.20
N PHE A 46 2.67 -3.44 -1.47
CA PHE A 46 2.66 -3.51 -0.02
C PHE A 46 3.12 -4.87 0.49
N ALA A 47 2.66 -5.97 -0.12
CA ALA A 47 3.09 -7.32 0.22
C ALA A 47 4.60 -7.53 -0.02
N VAL A 48 5.14 -6.98 -1.10
CA VAL A 48 6.59 -6.99 -1.38
C VAL A 48 7.36 -6.17 -0.34
N SER A 49 6.86 -4.99 0.04
CA SER A 49 7.45 -4.18 1.13
C SER A 49 7.49 -4.95 2.46
N LEU A 50 6.37 -5.58 2.83
CA LEU A 50 6.25 -6.39 4.05
C LEU A 50 7.19 -7.61 4.02
N PHE A 51 7.26 -8.31 2.88
CA PHE A 51 8.13 -9.45 2.69
C PHE A 51 9.61 -9.08 2.82
N LEU A 52 10.03 -7.95 2.23
CA LEU A 52 11.39 -7.43 2.36
C LEU A 52 11.72 -7.07 3.82
N SER A 53 10.77 -6.50 4.56
CA SER A 53 10.96 -6.14 5.97
C SER A 53 11.08 -7.37 6.87
N LEU A 54 10.22 -8.37 6.66
CA LEU A 54 10.27 -9.67 7.35
C LEU A 54 11.58 -10.41 7.05
N ARG A 55 12.02 -10.46 5.79
CA ARG A 55 13.31 -11.09 5.41
C ARG A 55 14.51 -10.46 6.07
N ARG A 56 14.42 -9.18 6.44
CA ARG A 56 15.51 -8.45 7.09
C ARG A 56 15.53 -8.68 8.60
N ALA A 57 14.54 -9.40 9.17
CA ALA A 57 14.29 -9.53 10.60
C ALA A 57 14.31 -8.18 11.34
N ALA A 58 14.09 -7.10 10.59
CA ALA A 58 14.28 -5.73 11.08
C ALA A 58 12.97 -5.14 11.62
N GLU A 59 11.87 -5.86 11.43
CA GLU A 59 10.54 -5.40 11.75
C GLU A 59 9.86 -6.42 12.68
N HIS A 60 9.50 -5.97 13.87
CA HIS A 60 8.70 -6.76 14.80
C HIS A 60 7.31 -6.98 14.20
N TRP A 61 6.77 -8.19 14.38
CA TRP A 61 5.44 -8.59 13.90
C TRP A 61 4.34 -7.57 14.24
N GLY A 62 4.46 -6.84 15.36
CA GLY A 62 3.55 -5.76 15.73
C GLY A 62 3.58 -4.57 14.76
N ILE A 63 4.74 -4.15 14.28
CA ILE A 63 4.87 -3.03 13.32
C ILE A 63 4.33 -3.46 11.95
N ALA A 64 4.61 -4.68 11.52
CA ALA A 64 4.03 -5.26 10.31
C ALA A 64 2.49 -5.28 10.38
N ALA A 65 1.93 -5.66 11.54
CA ALA A 65 0.48 -5.65 11.78
C ALA A 65 -0.09 -4.22 11.74
N ILE A 66 0.59 -3.23 12.33
CA ILE A 66 0.17 -1.82 12.27
C ILE A 66 0.18 -1.30 10.83
N LYS A 67 1.24 -1.60 10.05
CA LYS A 67 1.31 -1.25 8.63
C LYS A 67 0.16 -1.88 7.83
N LEU A 68 -0.14 -3.14 8.10
CA LEU A 68 -1.24 -3.86 7.45
C LEU A 68 -2.60 -3.25 7.80
N MET A 69 -2.84 -2.96 9.09
CA MET A 69 -4.05 -2.26 9.52
C MET A 69 -4.20 -0.89 8.85
N GLY A 70 -3.11 -0.10 8.80
CA GLY A 70 -3.11 1.20 8.13
C GLY A 70 -3.42 1.08 6.64
N TYR A 71 -2.83 0.10 5.96
CA TYR A 71 -3.13 -0.21 4.57
C TYR A 71 -4.61 -0.57 4.37
N LEU A 72 -5.17 -1.46 5.20
CA LEU A 72 -6.57 -1.87 5.13
C LEU A 72 -7.54 -0.71 5.38
N ILE A 73 -7.24 0.15 6.37
CA ILE A 73 -8.05 1.35 6.64
C ILE A 73 -8.03 2.29 5.43
N LEU A 74 -6.87 2.50 4.82
CA LEU A 74 -6.76 3.37 3.64
C LEU A 74 -7.50 2.79 2.43
N VAL A 75 -7.42 1.47 2.20
CA VAL A 75 -8.21 0.78 1.17
C VAL A 75 -9.71 0.94 1.44
N TRP A 76 -10.15 0.76 2.68
CA TRP A 76 -11.55 0.93 3.06
C TRP A 76 -12.03 2.37 2.84
N VAL A 77 -11.25 3.36 3.25
CA VAL A 77 -11.56 4.78 3.03
C VAL A 77 -11.61 5.10 1.53
N ALA A 78 -10.67 4.60 0.73
CA ALA A 78 -10.69 4.77 -0.72
C ALA A 78 -11.94 4.13 -1.35
N TYR A 79 -12.32 2.94 -0.88
CA TYR A 79 -13.53 2.25 -1.33
C TYR A 79 -14.80 3.01 -0.98
N GLU A 80 -14.96 3.47 0.27
CA GLU A 80 -16.13 4.26 0.68
C GLU A 80 -16.19 5.59 -0.08
N ARG A 81 -15.06 6.25 -0.33
CA ARG A 81 -15.03 7.46 -1.18
C ARG A 81 -15.45 7.17 -2.62
N ALA A 82 -15.08 6.02 -3.18
CA ALA A 82 -15.51 5.62 -4.51
C ALA A 82 -16.98 5.15 -4.56
N ARG A 83 -17.56 4.76 -3.42
CA ARG A 83 -18.95 4.27 -3.30
C ARG A 83 -19.97 5.37 -3.03
N VAL A 84 -19.60 6.36 -2.21
CA VAL A 84 -20.49 7.44 -1.75
C VAL A 84 -20.45 8.66 -2.67
N GLY A 85 -19.38 8.78 -3.45
CA GLY A 85 -19.31 9.75 -4.54
C GLY A 85 -20.34 9.43 -5.62
#